data_AF-A0A928LFQ3-F1
#
_entry.id   AF-A0A928LFQ3-F1
#
_cell.length_a   1.000
_cell.length_b   1.000
_cell.length_c   1.000
_cell.angle_alpha   90.00
_cell.angle_beta   90.00
_cell.angle_gamma   90.00
#
_symmetry.space_group_name_H-M   'P 1'
#
loop_
_entity.id
_entity.type
_entity.pdbx_description
1 polymer ?
#
loop_
_entity_poly.entity_id
_entity_poly.type
_entity_poly.pdbx_seq_one_letter_code
_entity_poly.pdbx_strand_id
1 'polypeptide(L)'
;MNNKIYIDLSVLINTAFLTGIQRVSREIVLRLLKSPELDINLLCYSNENEQFRLIDNDAFIDYYENKTGSASACILSKSLNINELDAGAVFFDIDSVWSCRMTRSTLYPLLKNQGLKIITHVYDIIPITHPQYCHENTVMHFIEYLGATLQYA
;
A
#
# COMPACT_ATOMS: atom_id res chain seq x y z
N MET A 1 21.07 0.39 -10.36
CA MET A 1 20.15 0.72 -9.25
C MET A 1 19.13 -0.40 -9.18
N ASN A 2 18.71 -0.81 -7.98
CA ASN A 2 17.59 -1.75 -7.86
C ASN A 2 16.30 -0.96 -8.15
N ASN A 3 15.64 -1.24 -9.27
CA ASN A 3 14.44 -0.53 -9.73
C ASN A 3 13.14 -1.23 -9.29
N LYS A 4 13.26 -2.18 -8.36
CA LYS A 4 12.13 -2.94 -7.83
C LYS A 4 11.34 -2.13 -6.81
N ILE A 5 10.03 -2.03 -7.02
CA ILE A 5 9.11 -1.28 -6.17
C ILE A 5 7.96 -2.20 -5.78
N TYR A 6 7.81 -2.41 -4.48
CA TYR A 6 6.63 -3.01 -3.89
C TYR A 6 5.64 -1.91 -3.53
N ILE A 7 4.43 -1.95 -4.08
CA ILE A 7 3.39 -0.94 -3.79
C ILE A 7 2.29 -1.60 -2.96
N ASP A 8 2.03 -1.09 -1.76
CA ASP A 8 0.97 -1.61 -0.90
C ASP A 8 -0.39 -0.99 -1.27
N LEU A 9 -1.33 -1.84 -1.66
CA LEU A 9 -2.71 -1.52 -2.05
C LEU A 9 -3.73 -2.28 -1.18
N SER A 10 -3.34 -2.60 0.05
CA SER A 10 -4.16 -3.38 0.99
C SER A 10 -5.56 -2.81 1.20
N VAL A 11 -5.75 -1.49 1.21
CA VAL A 11 -7.07 -0.87 1.40
C VAL A 11 -7.81 -0.78 0.08
N LEU A 12 -7.17 -0.35 -1.00
CA LEU A 12 -7.74 -0.28 -2.34
C LEU A 12 -8.35 -1.62 -2.78
N ILE A 13 -7.65 -2.73 -2.51
CA ILE A 13 -8.10 -4.08 -2.90
C ILE A 13 -9.19 -4.62 -1.99
N ASN A 14 -9.12 -4.37 -0.69
CA ASN A 14 -10.04 -4.96 0.29
C ASN A 14 -11.29 -4.10 0.58
N THR A 15 -11.42 -2.90 -0.01
CA THR A 15 -12.58 -2.03 0.19
C THR A 15 -13.58 -2.12 -0.96
N ALA A 16 -14.86 -2.22 -0.61
CA ALA A 16 -15.95 -2.25 -1.57
C ALA A 16 -16.27 -0.87 -2.19
N PHE A 17 -15.83 0.21 -1.54
CA PHE A 17 -16.12 1.59 -1.96
C PHE A 17 -14.82 2.37 -2.12
N LEU A 18 -14.60 2.93 -3.31
CA LEU A 18 -13.48 3.82 -3.59
C LEU A 18 -13.77 5.21 -3.01
N THR A 19 -12.98 5.66 -2.05
CA THR A 19 -13.07 7.05 -1.56
C THR A 19 -12.24 8.00 -2.44
N GLY A 20 -11.96 9.22 -1.96
CA GLY A 20 -11.05 10.14 -2.62
C GLY A 20 -9.64 9.56 -2.78
N ILE A 21 -9.06 9.04 -1.71
CA ILE A 21 -7.68 8.54 -1.68
C ILE A 21 -7.52 7.34 -2.62
N GLN A 22 -8.38 6.33 -2.51
CA GLN A 22 -8.28 5.13 -3.36
C GLN A 22 -8.36 5.45 -4.86
N ARG A 23 -9.13 6.47 -5.26
CA ARG A 23 -9.15 6.92 -6.66
C ARG A 23 -7.79 7.48 -7.07
N VAL A 24 -7.14 8.27 -6.22
CA VAL A 24 -5.81 8.83 -6.52
C VAL A 24 -4.74 7.74 -6.50
N SER A 25 -4.71 6.87 -5.48
CA SER A 25 -3.77 5.75 -5.40
C SER A 25 -3.85 4.86 -6.64
N ARG A 26 -5.06 4.49 -7.07
CA ARG A 26 -5.31 3.75 -8.30
C ARG A 26 -4.72 4.45 -9.53
N GLU A 27 -5.03 5.73 -9.72
CA GLU A 27 -4.59 6.48 -10.89
C GLU A 27 -3.06 6.65 -10.95
N ILE A 28 -2.41 6.83 -9.80
CA ILE A 28 -0.94 6.88 -9.73
C ILE A 28 -0.36 5.52 -10.11
N VAL A 29 -0.87 4.43 -9.53
CA VAL A 29 -0.39 3.06 -9.83
C VAL A 29 -0.55 2.72 -11.30
N LEU A 30 -1.71 2.99 -11.93
CA LEU A 30 -1.93 2.72 -13.35
C LEU A 30 -0.92 3.43 -14.26
N ARG A 31 -0.44 4.63 -13.87
CA ARG A 31 0.59 5.36 -14.63
C ARG A 31 1.98 4.79 -14.37
N LEU A 32 2.28 4.43 -13.12
CA LEU A 32 3.55 3.79 -12.76
C LEU A 32 3.72 2.46 -13.49
N LEU A 33 2.67 1.64 -13.60
CA LEU A 33 2.69 0.37 -14.33
C LEU A 33 3.02 0.52 -15.83
N LYS A 34 2.85 1.71 -16.41
CA LYS A 34 3.21 2.01 -17.81
C LYS A 34 4.67 2.41 -17.98
N SER A 35 5.45 2.46 -16.89
CA SER A 35 6.85 2.88 -16.89
C SER A 35 7.77 1.66 -17.04
N PRO A 36 8.33 1.37 -18.22
CA PRO A 36 9.08 0.14 -18.48
C PRO A 36 10.39 0.02 -17.68
N GLU A 37 10.88 1.11 -17.13
CA GLU A 37 12.10 1.16 -16.31
C GLU A 37 11.90 0.70 -14.86
N LEU A 38 10.64 0.54 -14.41
CA LEU A 38 10.28 0.18 -13.04
C LEU A 38 9.81 -1.29 -12.96
N ASP A 39 10.38 -2.06 -12.05
CA ASP A 39 9.90 -3.41 -11.72
C ASP A 39 8.86 -3.31 -10.60
N ILE A 40 7.59 -3.13 -10.98
CA ILE A 40 6.49 -2.88 -10.04
C ILE A 40 5.84 -4.20 -9.62
N ASN A 41 5.78 -4.41 -8.31
CA ASN A 41 5.14 -5.56 -7.69
C ASN A 41 4.03 -5.03 -6.76
N LEU A 42 2.79 -5.21 -7.16
CA LEU A 42 1.64 -4.76 -6.38
C LEU A 42 1.33 -5.76 -5.26
N LEU A 43 1.10 -5.25 -4.04
CA LEU A 43 0.88 -6.03 -2.84
C LEU A 43 -0.47 -5.75 -2.21
N CYS A 44 -1.07 -6.78 -1.62
CA CYS A 44 -2.22 -6.65 -0.71
C CYS A 44 -1.99 -7.54 0.51
N TYR A 45 -2.04 -6.93 1.70
CA TYR A 45 -1.85 -7.65 2.96
C TYR A 45 -3.06 -8.52 3.29
N SER A 46 -2.81 -9.78 3.62
CA SER A 46 -3.80 -10.73 4.11
C SER A 46 -3.73 -10.82 5.63
N ASN A 47 -4.83 -10.45 6.29
CA ASN A 47 -4.95 -10.57 7.75
C ASN A 47 -5.09 -12.02 8.23
N GLU A 48 -5.46 -12.95 7.34
CA GLU A 48 -5.64 -14.37 7.68
C GLU A 48 -4.30 -15.08 7.83
N ASN A 49 -3.36 -14.78 6.93
CA ASN A 49 -2.07 -15.48 6.84
C ASN A 49 -0.88 -14.61 7.28
N GLU A 50 -1.14 -13.36 7.66
CA GLU A 50 -0.12 -12.36 8.04
C GLU A 50 0.99 -12.18 6.99
N GLN A 51 0.60 -12.22 5.71
CA GLN A 51 1.48 -12.18 4.55
C GLN A 51 0.94 -11.22 3.50
N PHE A 52 1.81 -10.71 2.64
CA PHE A 52 1.39 -10.04 1.42
C PHE A 52 1.00 -11.05 0.35
N ARG A 53 -0.04 -10.76 -0.41
CA ARG A 53 -0.36 -11.44 -1.67
C ARG A 53 0.03 -10.53 -2.82
N LEU A 54 0.59 -11.13 -3.86
CA LEU A 54 0.86 -10.39 -5.10
C LEU A 54 -0.44 -10.14 -5.85
N ILE A 55 -0.51 -8.99 -6.49
CA ILE A 55 -1.58 -8.63 -7.41
C ILE A 55 -1.00 -8.71 -8.82
N ASP A 56 -1.73 -9.35 -9.72
CA ASP A 56 -1.40 -9.41 -11.14
C ASP A 56 -1.56 -8.02 -11.76
N ASN A 57 -0.46 -7.48 -12.29
CA ASN A 57 -0.42 -6.13 -12.85
C ASN A 57 -1.33 -5.99 -14.08
N ASP A 58 -1.37 -6.99 -14.95
CA ASP A 58 -2.18 -6.95 -16.17
C ASP A 58 -3.67 -7.05 -15.81
N ALA A 59 -4.02 -7.97 -14.91
CA ALA A 59 -5.39 -8.07 -14.40
C ALA A 59 -5.83 -6.79 -13.66
N PHE A 60 -4.92 -6.15 -12.92
CA PHE A 60 -5.17 -4.86 -12.26
C PHE A 60 -5.48 -3.75 -13.27
N ILE A 61 -4.69 -3.65 -14.34
CA ILE A 61 -4.92 -2.69 -15.45
C ILE A 61 -6.27 -2.99 -16.11
N ASP A 62 -6.51 -4.25 -16.47
CA ASP A 62 -7.76 -4.67 -17.11
C ASP A 62 -8.99 -4.31 -16.28
N TYR A 63 -8.95 -4.58 -14.98
CA TYR A 63 -10.06 -4.26 -14.09
C TYR A 63 -10.27 -2.74 -13.93
N TYR A 64 -9.22 -1.99 -13.64
CA TYR A 64 -9.37 -0.57 -13.28
C TYR A 64 -9.42 0.37 -14.49
N GLU A 65 -8.75 0.05 -15.59
CA GLU A 65 -8.72 0.85 -16.82
C GLU A 65 -9.73 0.33 -17.86
N ASN A 66 -9.70 -0.97 -18.17
CA ASN A 66 -10.52 -1.57 -19.25
C ASN A 66 -11.92 -2.01 -18.79
N LYS A 67 -12.18 -2.01 -17.48
CA LYS A 67 -13.46 -2.43 -16.85
C LYS A 67 -13.82 -3.89 -17.13
N THR A 68 -12.81 -4.76 -17.21
CA THR A 68 -12.97 -6.21 -17.43
C THR A 68 -12.55 -7.01 -16.19
N GLY A 69 -13.19 -8.15 -15.95
CA GLY A 69 -12.87 -9.00 -14.78
C GLY A 69 -13.40 -8.47 -13.44
N SER A 70 -12.70 -8.80 -12.34
CA SER A 70 -13.07 -8.39 -10.97
C SER A 70 -11.83 -8.08 -10.12
N ALA A 71 -12.00 -7.25 -9.09
CA ALA A 71 -10.93 -6.95 -8.12
C ALA A 71 -10.35 -8.21 -7.47
N SER A 72 -11.20 -9.19 -7.15
CA SER A 72 -10.78 -10.46 -6.55
C SER A 72 -9.96 -11.33 -7.50
N ALA A 73 -10.20 -11.25 -8.81
CA ALA A 73 -9.46 -12.00 -9.83
C ALA A 73 -8.03 -11.45 -10.02
N CYS A 74 -7.75 -10.24 -9.56
CA CYS A 74 -6.41 -9.65 -9.64
C CYS A 74 -5.44 -10.27 -8.60
N ILE A 75 -5.94 -10.90 -7.54
CA ILE A 75 -5.10 -11.37 -6.44
C ILE A 75 -4.56 -12.77 -6.79
N LEU A 76 -3.23 -12.88 -6.84
CA LEU A 76 -2.55 -14.14 -7.08
C LEU A 76 -2.58 -15.05 -5.84
N SER A 77 -2.50 -16.36 -6.07
CA SER A 77 -2.31 -17.35 -4.99
C SER A 77 -0.93 -17.25 -4.33
N LYS A 78 0.04 -16.63 -5.00
CA LYS A 78 1.39 -16.42 -4.50
C LYS A 78 1.39 -15.38 -3.38
N SER A 79 1.84 -15.78 -2.20
CA SER A 79 2.11 -14.91 -1.07
C SER A 79 3.61 -14.66 -0.88
N LEU A 80 3.92 -13.58 -0.17
CA LEU A 80 5.24 -13.17 0.26
C LEU A 80 5.17 -12.82 1.75
N ASN A 81 6.02 -13.47 2.53
CA ASN A 81 6.35 -13.02 3.86
C ASN A 81 7.14 -11.71 3.79
N ILE A 82 7.12 -10.95 4.88
CA ILE A 82 7.87 -9.68 4.97
C ILE A 82 9.36 -9.92 4.69
N ASN A 83 9.93 -11.01 5.23
CA ASN A 83 11.33 -11.39 5.05
C ASN A 83 11.69 -11.87 3.63
N GLU A 84 10.72 -12.03 2.73
CA GLU A 84 10.94 -12.41 1.33
C GLU A 84 10.99 -11.19 0.39
N LEU A 85 10.78 -9.98 0.90
CA LEU A 85 10.93 -8.75 0.13
C LEU A 85 12.41 -8.44 -0.15
N ASP A 86 12.73 -8.00 -1.36
CA ASP A 86 14.13 -7.84 -1.77
C ASP A 86 14.83 -6.66 -1.06
N ALA A 87 16.00 -6.92 -0.48
CA ALA A 87 16.85 -5.87 0.07
C ALA A 87 17.23 -4.85 -1.01
N GLY A 88 17.23 -3.56 -0.65
CA GLY A 88 17.48 -2.45 -1.56
C GLY A 88 16.31 -2.10 -2.49
N ALA A 89 15.20 -2.85 -2.48
CA ALA A 89 13.96 -2.45 -3.14
C ALA A 89 13.28 -1.28 -2.41
N VAL A 90 12.34 -0.63 -3.09
CA VAL A 90 11.46 0.39 -2.50
C VAL A 90 10.16 -0.26 -2.06
N PHE A 91 9.73 0.01 -0.83
CA PHE A 91 8.35 -0.18 -0.39
C PHE A 91 7.64 1.16 -0.48
N PHE A 92 6.64 1.27 -1.35
CA PHE A 92 5.88 2.48 -1.58
C PHE A 92 4.49 2.36 -0.95
N ASP A 93 4.31 3.10 0.15
CA ASP A 93 3.05 3.15 0.89
C ASP A 93 2.22 4.35 0.41
N ILE A 94 1.25 4.07 -0.46
CA ILE A 94 0.44 5.06 -1.17
C ILE A 94 -1.06 4.97 -0.83
N ASP A 95 -1.44 4.07 0.06
CA ASP A 95 -2.84 3.78 0.36
C ASP A 95 -3.23 4.32 1.74
N SER A 96 -4.53 4.33 2.06
CA SER A 96 -5.03 4.83 3.35
C SER A 96 -4.89 3.80 4.48
N VAL A 97 -3.67 3.31 4.69
CA VAL A 97 -3.36 2.09 5.46
C VAL A 97 -3.43 2.24 6.97
N TRP A 98 -3.69 3.43 7.51
CA TRP A 98 -3.89 3.63 8.95
C TRP A 98 -5.10 2.86 9.50
N SER A 99 -6.01 2.38 8.66
CA SER A 99 -7.09 1.46 9.07
C SER A 99 -6.72 -0.02 9.00
N CYS A 100 -5.52 -0.38 8.54
CA CYS A 100 -5.09 -1.77 8.42
C CYS A 100 -4.67 -2.37 9.77
N ARG A 101 -4.85 -3.68 9.91
CA ARG A 101 -4.40 -4.43 11.10
C ARG A 101 -2.88 -4.43 11.23
N MET A 102 -2.16 -4.53 10.11
CA MET A 102 -0.70 -4.42 10.07
C MET A 102 -0.30 -2.94 10.16
N THR A 103 -0.05 -2.48 11.39
CA THR A 103 0.36 -1.10 11.67
C THR A 103 1.74 -0.81 11.12
N ARG A 104 2.02 0.47 10.83
CA ARG A 104 3.30 0.87 10.25
C ARG A 104 4.42 0.98 11.28
N SER A 105 4.08 1.22 12.54
CA SER A 105 4.99 1.03 13.67
C SER A 105 5.50 -0.41 13.79
N THR A 106 4.76 -1.40 13.30
CA THR A 106 5.19 -2.80 13.26
C THR A 106 5.92 -3.13 11.96
N LEU A 107 5.35 -2.75 10.81
CA LEU A 107 5.88 -3.13 9.50
C LEU A 107 7.18 -2.41 9.15
N TYR A 108 7.25 -1.09 9.31
CA TYR A 108 8.38 -0.31 8.83
C TYR A 108 9.72 -0.68 9.47
N PRO A 109 9.82 -0.95 10.79
CA PRO A 109 11.07 -1.44 11.38
C PRO A 109 11.58 -2.73 10.72
N LEU A 110 10.68 -3.67 10.41
CA LEU A 110 11.04 -4.94 9.77
C LEU A 110 11.61 -4.69 8.36
N LEU A 111 10.93 -3.85 7.57
CA LEU A 111 11.38 -3.48 6.23
C LEU A 111 12.74 -2.77 6.25
N LYS A 112 12.95 -1.85 7.19
CA LYS A 112 14.23 -1.12 7.34
C LYS A 112 15.36 -2.07 7.73
N ASN A 113 15.12 -2.97 8.67
CA ASN A 113 16.13 -3.95 9.10
C ASN A 113 16.54 -4.90 7.97
N GLN A 114 15.63 -5.16 7.02
CA GLN A 114 15.86 -5.96 5.83
C GLN A 114 16.52 -5.18 4.68
N GLY A 115 16.70 -3.87 4.83
CA GLY A 115 17.38 -3.02 3.86
C GLY A 115 16.49 -2.45 2.77
N LEU A 116 15.17 -2.45 2.94
CA LEU A 116 14.26 -1.74 2.04
C LEU A 116 14.29 -0.23 2.30
N LYS A 117 14.07 0.54 1.23
CA LYS A 117 13.76 1.97 1.32
C LYS A 117 12.25 2.13 1.41
N ILE A 118 11.78 2.97 2.32
CA ILE A 118 10.34 3.23 2.49
C ILE A 118 10.07 4.60 1.90
N ILE A 119 9.04 4.69 1.06
CA ILE A 119 8.51 5.95 0.54
C ILE A 119 7.04 5.97 0.90
N THR A 120 6.57 7.09 1.45
CA THR A 120 5.16 7.25 1.85
C THR A 120 4.55 8.43 1.13
N HIS A 121 3.30 8.29 0.69
CA HIS A 121 2.51 9.40 0.17
C HIS A 121 1.44 9.84 1.18
N VAL A 122 1.76 10.82 2.02
CA VAL A 122 0.82 11.40 2.98
C VAL A 122 -0.03 12.45 2.25
N TYR A 123 -1.28 12.12 1.95
CA TYR A 123 -2.19 12.97 1.18
C TYR A 123 -2.55 14.28 1.89
N ASP A 124 -2.87 14.18 3.17
CA ASP A 124 -3.19 15.29 4.04
C ASP A 124 -2.93 14.89 5.50
N ILE A 125 -3.02 15.86 6.39
CA ILE A 125 -2.92 15.68 7.84
C ILE A 125 -4.19 16.21 8.54
N ILE A 126 -5.35 16.07 7.89
CA ILE A 126 -6.65 16.47 8.45
C ILE A 126 -6.92 15.80 9.81
N PRO A 127 -6.64 14.50 10.02
CA PRO A 127 -6.85 13.88 11.33
C PRO A 127 -6.06 14.53 12.47
N ILE A 128 -4.98 15.27 12.15
CA ILE A 128 -4.18 16.02 13.13
C ILE A 128 -4.64 17.47 13.25
N THR A 129 -4.86 18.14 12.11
CA THR A 129 -5.13 19.58 12.07
C THR A 129 -6.60 19.93 12.33
N HIS A 130 -7.52 19.03 11.98
CA HIS A 130 -8.96 19.21 12.14
C HIS A 130 -9.64 17.91 12.62
N PRO A 131 -9.23 17.36 13.79
CA PRO A 131 -9.71 16.08 14.29
C PRO A 131 -11.23 16.06 14.51
N GLN A 132 -11.87 17.21 14.71
CA GLN A 132 -13.32 17.34 14.88
C GLN A 132 -14.14 16.89 13.65
N TYR A 133 -13.51 16.76 12.48
CA TYR A 133 -14.15 16.25 11.26
C TYR A 133 -13.86 14.77 11.00
N CYS A 134 -13.11 14.11 11.90
CA CYS A 134 -12.72 12.72 11.75
C CYS A 134 -13.36 11.86 12.83
N HIS A 135 -13.57 10.58 12.51
CA HIS A 135 -13.94 9.60 13.52
C HIS A 135 -12.77 9.40 14.51
N GLU A 136 -13.05 9.25 15.81
CA GLU A 136 -12.02 9.15 16.86
C GLU A 136 -10.98 8.05 16.59
N ASN A 137 -11.43 6.86 16.18
CA ASN A 137 -10.54 5.77 15.74
C ASN A 137 -9.61 6.18 14.58
N THR A 138 -10.08 6.99 13.64
CA THR A 138 -9.23 7.48 12.54
C THR A 138 -8.15 8.39 13.07
N VAL A 139 -8.48 9.30 14.00
CA VAL A 139 -7.49 10.19 14.63
C VAL A 139 -6.43 9.38 15.36
N MET A 140 -6.84 8.42 16.19
CA MET A 140 -5.90 7.58 16.95
C MET A 140 -4.96 6.78 16.05
N HIS A 141 -5.50 6.09 15.03
CA HIS A 141 -4.66 5.29 14.14
C HIS A 141 -3.79 6.15 13.23
N PHE A 142 -4.27 7.32 12.81
CA PHE A 142 -3.48 8.22 11.97
C PHE A 142 -2.27 8.80 12.73
N ILE A 143 -2.40 9.08 14.03
CA ILE A 143 -1.27 9.52 14.86
C ILE A 143 -0.18 8.45 14.90
N GLU A 144 -0.55 7.18 15.08
CA GLU A 144 0.40 6.05 15.03
C GLU A 144 1.07 5.94 13.66
N TYR A 145 0.29 5.95 12.58
CA TYR A 145 0.78 5.89 11.21
C TYR A 145 1.74 7.03 10.88
N LEU A 146 1.39 8.27 11.26
CA LEU A 146 2.21 9.45 11.02
C LEU A 146 3.53 9.38 11.82
N GLY A 147 3.46 8.93 13.08
CA GLY A 147 4.65 8.71 13.89
C GLY A 147 5.62 7.71 13.26
N ALA A 148 5.11 6.57 12.79
CA ALA A 148 5.92 5.58 12.08
C ALA A 148 6.49 6.12 10.77
N THR A 149 5.70 6.88 10.02
CA THR A 149 6.13 7.53 8.78
C THR A 149 7.30 8.48 9.03
N LEU A 150 7.18 9.40 10.00
CA LEU A 150 8.24 10.36 10.35
C LEU A 150 9.52 9.69 10.86
N GLN A 151 9.40 8.52 11.50
CA GLN A 151 10.53 7.81 12.08
C GLN A 151 11.31 6.99 11.05
N TYR A 152 10.63 6.36 10.08
CA TYR A 152 11.23 5.31 9.25
C TYR A 152 11.29 5.60 7.74
N ALA A 153 10.39 6.44 7.20
CA ALA A 153 10.33 6.79 5.78
C ALA A 153 11.20 8.01 5.49
#